data_AF-A0A524D9T6-F1
#
_entry.id   AF-A0A524D9T6-F1
#
_cell.length_a   1.000
_cell.length_b   1.000
_cell.length_c   1.000
_cell.angle_alpha   90.00
_cell.angle_beta   90.00
_cell.angle_gamma   90.00
#
_symmetry.space_group_name_H-M   'P 1'
#
loop_
_entity.id
_entity.type
_entity.pdbx_description
1 polymer ?
#
loop_
_entity_poly.entity_id
_entity_poly.type
_entity_poly.pdbx_seq_one_letter_code
_entity_poly.pdbx_strand_id
1 'polypeptide(L)'
;MSEEPKKSPEHCPYCGKLLKHPYWAHVQREHPEQYKKRKTWIKLYTDYTKMGMSGEKSMQIIAELFNSSVDDVQDYLKLNKVL
;
A
#
# COMPACT_ATOMS: atom_id res chain seq x y z
N MET A 1 -0.44 19.78 -25.63
CA MET A 1 -0.26 19.17 -24.30
C MET A 1 -1.60 18.61 -23.91
N SER A 2 -1.80 17.31 -24.03
CA SER A 2 -3.04 16.67 -23.60
C SER A 2 -2.63 15.46 -22.80
N GLU A 3 -2.86 15.59 -21.50
CA GLU A 3 -2.46 14.70 -20.43
C GLU A 3 -2.97 13.28 -20.69
N GLU A 4 -2.06 12.30 -20.68
CA GLU A 4 -2.43 10.89 -20.79
C GLU A 4 -3.24 10.45 -19.56
N PRO A 5 -4.34 9.71 -19.75
CA PRO A 5 -5.18 9.24 -18.66
C PRO A 5 -4.59 7.95 -18.08
N LYS A 6 -4.63 7.71 -16.76
CA LYS A 6 -4.94 6.39 -16.15
C LYS A 6 -4.80 6.32 -14.62
N LYS A 7 -5.94 6.00 -14.00
CA LYS A 7 -6.16 5.24 -12.74
C LYS A 7 -5.60 5.86 -11.45
N SER A 8 -6.37 6.79 -10.88
CA SER A 8 -6.17 7.25 -9.52
C SER A 8 -6.84 6.27 -8.52
N PRO A 9 -6.10 5.60 -7.61
CA PRO A 9 -6.64 4.79 -6.51
C PRO A 9 -7.18 5.70 -5.40
N GLU A 10 -8.19 6.51 -5.72
CA GLU A 10 -8.61 7.62 -4.86
C GLU A 10 -9.61 7.22 -3.77
N HIS A 11 -9.91 5.95 -3.51
CA HIS A 11 -10.96 5.60 -2.53
C HIS A 11 -10.52 4.57 -1.50
N CYS A 12 -10.67 4.93 -0.22
CA CYS A 12 -10.20 4.11 0.89
C CYS A 12 -11.01 2.80 0.95
N PRO A 13 -10.37 1.62 0.94
CA PRO A 13 -11.09 0.35 0.95
C PRO A 13 -11.79 0.04 2.29
N TYR A 14 -11.68 0.92 3.30
CA TYR A 14 -12.26 0.75 4.62
C TYR A 14 -13.37 1.75 4.95
N CYS A 15 -13.37 2.94 4.34
CA CYS A 15 -14.38 3.97 4.59
C CYS A 15 -14.92 4.66 3.34
N GLY A 16 -14.41 4.33 2.15
CA GLY A 16 -14.83 4.94 0.89
C GLY A 16 -14.46 6.41 0.74
N LYS A 17 -13.72 7.01 1.69
CA LYS A 17 -13.28 8.41 1.58
C LYS A 17 -12.23 8.57 0.50
N LEU A 18 -12.20 9.77 -0.08
CA LEU A 18 -11.26 10.14 -1.10
C LEU A 18 -9.83 10.14 -0.52
N LEU A 19 -9.02 9.16 -0.92
CA LEU A 19 -7.62 9.02 -0.58
C LEU A 19 -6.81 9.99 -1.43
N LYS A 20 -6.27 11.03 -0.78
CA LYS A 20 -5.16 11.77 -1.36
C LYS A 20 -3.90 10.93 -1.27
N HIS A 21 -3.14 10.88 -2.36
CA HIS A 21 -1.80 10.31 -2.31
C HIS A 21 -0.95 11.10 -1.32
N PRO A 22 -0.29 10.43 -0.36
CA PRO A 22 -0.28 8.98 -0.15
C PRO A 22 -1.52 8.43 0.61
N TYR A 23 -2.15 7.40 0.04
CA TYR A 23 -3.41 6.88 0.57
C TYR A 23 -3.32 6.20 1.94
N TRP A 24 -2.17 5.64 2.28
CA TRP A 24 -1.95 5.00 3.58
C TRP A 24 -1.91 6.02 4.72
N ALA A 25 -1.60 7.30 4.46
CA ALA A 25 -1.63 8.35 5.50
C ALA A 25 -3.05 8.55 6.05
N HIS A 26 -4.05 8.41 5.17
CA HIS A 26 -5.45 8.39 5.55
C HIS A 26 -5.79 7.15 6.39
N VAL A 27 -5.34 5.97 5.96
CA VAL A 27 -5.57 4.71 6.71
C VAL A 27 -4.89 4.77 8.08
N GLN A 28 -3.68 5.34 8.18
CA GLN A 28 -2.97 5.54 9.43
C GLN A 28 -3.74 6.45 10.39
N ARG A 29 -4.31 7.55 9.87
CA ARG A 29 -5.01 8.55 10.69
C ARG A 29 -6.43 8.15 11.08
N GLU A 30 -7.21 7.64 10.12
CA GLU A 30 -8.64 7.36 10.30
C GLU A 30 -8.90 5.89 10.67
N HIS A 31 -8.00 4.97 10.32
CA HIS A 31 -8.12 3.54 10.60
C HIS A 31 -6.84 2.95 11.23
N PRO A 32 -6.38 3.49 12.37
CA PRO A 32 -5.14 3.05 13.01
C PRO A 32 -5.15 1.55 13.35
N GLU A 33 -6.32 0.97 13.65
CA GLU A 33 -6.48 -0.47 13.91
C GLU A 33 -6.25 -1.34 12.68
N GLN A 34 -6.65 -0.86 11.49
CA GLN A 34 -6.41 -1.57 10.24
C GLN A 34 -4.97 -1.32 9.77
N TYR A 35 -4.45 -0.11 9.97
CA TYR A 35 -3.07 0.23 9.68
C TYR A 35 -2.10 -0.65 10.49
N LYS A 36 -2.34 -0.83 11.79
CA LYS A 36 -1.51 -1.69 12.65
C LYS A 36 -1.53 -3.18 12.27
N LYS A 37 -2.46 -3.64 11.44
CA LYS A 37 -2.50 -5.03 10.98
C LYS A 37 -1.53 -5.20 9.81
N ARG A 38 -0.60 -6.16 9.94
CA ARG A 38 0.30 -6.59 8.85
C ARG A 38 -0.45 -7.00 7.57
N LYS A 39 -1.74 -7.38 7.68
CA LYS A 39 -2.65 -7.59 6.53
C LYS A 39 -2.70 -6.38 5.57
N THR A 40 -2.44 -5.17 6.05
CA THR A 40 -2.36 -3.96 5.22
C THR A 40 -1.16 -4.00 4.28
N TRP A 41 -0.04 -4.64 4.64
CA TRP A 41 1.14 -4.77 3.78
C TRP A 41 0.82 -5.52 2.48
N ILE A 42 0.04 -6.59 2.57
CA ILE A 42 -0.44 -7.37 1.42
C ILE A 42 -1.28 -6.50 0.48
N LYS A 43 -2.21 -5.74 1.04
CA LYS A 43 -3.07 -4.83 0.25
C LYS A 43 -2.23 -3.74 -0.42
N LEU A 44 -1.33 -3.09 0.32
CA LEU A 44 -0.44 -2.06 -0.23
C LEU A 44 0.40 -2.59 -1.39
N TYR A 45 1.03 -3.75 -1.19
CA TYR A 45 1.88 -4.38 -2.18
C TYR A 45 1.08 -4.75 -3.45
N THR A 46 -0.09 -5.36 -3.26
CA THR A 46 -0.98 -5.73 -4.39
C THR A 46 -1.48 -4.51 -5.16
N ASP A 47 -1.78 -3.41 -4.45
CA ASP A 47 -2.30 -2.19 -5.07
C ASP A 47 -1.20 -1.47 -5.86
N TYR A 48 -0.01 -1.32 -5.27
CA TYR A 48 1.15 -0.74 -5.93
C TYR A 48 1.58 -1.55 -7.17
N THR A 49 1.65 -2.87 -7.06
CA THR A 49 1.97 -3.74 -8.21
C THR A 49 0.90 -3.65 -9.30
N LYS A 50 -0.39 -3.57 -8.95
CA LYS A 50 -1.48 -3.35 -9.92
C LYS A 50 -1.44 -2.00 -10.62
N MET A 51 -0.84 -0.98 -10.01
CA MET A 51 -0.60 0.32 -10.63
C MET A 51 0.62 0.33 -11.56
N GLY A 52 1.31 -0.80 -11.72
CA GLY A 52 2.53 -0.90 -12.53
C GLY A 52 3.80 -0.49 -11.77
N MET A 53 3.75 -0.41 -10.44
CA MET A 53 4.96 -0.22 -9.63
C MET A 53 5.70 -1.56 -9.46
N SER A 54 7.03 -1.53 -9.57
CA SER A 54 7.85 -2.73 -9.31
C SER A 54 7.65 -3.25 -7.89
N GLY A 55 7.65 -4.58 -7.73
CA GLY A 55 7.49 -5.23 -6.43
C GLY A 55 8.50 -4.74 -5.39
N GLU A 56 9.78 -4.61 -5.77
CA GLU A 56 10.84 -4.11 -4.88
C GLU A 56 10.55 -2.70 -4.37
N LYS A 57 10.17 -1.78 -5.26
CA LYS A 57 9.82 -0.40 -4.90
C LYS A 57 8.58 -0.36 -4.01
N SER A 58 7.62 -1.25 -4.25
CA SER A 58 6.43 -1.40 -3.43
C SER A 58 6.78 -1.86 -2.00
N MET A 59 7.70 -2.83 -1.86
CA MET A 59 8.18 -3.30 -0.55
C MET A 59 8.99 -2.23 0.18
N GLN A 60 9.84 -1.47 -0.53
CA GLN A 60 10.58 -0.35 0.05
C GLN A 60 9.66 0.72 0.63
N ILE A 61 8.64 1.13 -0.12
CA ILE A 61 7.65 2.08 0.39
C ILE A 61 7.00 1.50 1.64
N ILE A 62 6.46 0.28 1.60
CA ILE A 62 5.82 -0.34 2.78
C ILE A 62 6.78 -0.38 3.98
N ALA A 63 8.04 -0.77 3.79
CA ALA A 63 9.06 -0.77 4.83
C ALA A 63 9.21 0.63 5.48
N GLU A 64 9.32 1.70 4.68
CA GLU A 64 9.38 3.07 5.17
C GLU A 64 8.12 3.48 5.95
N LEU A 65 6.94 3.10 5.45
CA LEU A 65 5.64 3.47 6.07
C LEU A 65 5.41 2.86 7.43
N PHE A 66 5.86 1.63 7.62
CA PHE A 66 5.68 0.88 8.86
C PHE A 66 6.93 0.90 9.74
N ASN A 67 7.94 1.69 9.38
CA ASN A 67 9.24 1.70 10.05
C ASN A 67 9.75 0.26 10.25
N SER A 68 9.61 -0.55 9.21
CA SER A 68 9.96 -1.97 9.19
C SER A 68 11.03 -2.20 8.13
N SER A 69 11.71 -3.34 8.18
CA SER A 69 12.69 -3.70 7.16
C SER A 69 12.02 -4.27 5.92
N VAL A 70 12.59 -4.04 4.74
CA VAL A 70 12.14 -4.66 3.48
C VAL A 70 12.10 -6.18 3.60
N ASP A 71 13.05 -6.76 4.33
CA ASP A 71 13.10 -8.20 4.59
C ASP A 71 11.89 -8.70 5.40
N ASP A 72 11.47 -7.97 6.45
CA ASP A 72 10.29 -8.33 7.26
C ASP A 72 9.00 -8.22 6.43
N VAL A 73 8.90 -7.18 5.59
CA VAL A 73 7.79 -7.03 4.64
C VAL A 73 7.78 -8.17 3.65
N GLN A 74 8.93 -8.51 3.07
CA GLN A 74 9.08 -9.59 2.11
C GLN A 74 8.74 -10.95 2.72
N ASP A 75 9.25 -11.24 3.91
CA ASP A 75 8.99 -12.50 4.63
C ASP A 75 7.50 -12.63 4.93
N TYR A 76 6.86 -11.55 5.39
CA TYR A 76 5.42 -11.51 5.59
C TYR A 76 4.63 -11.74 4.29
N LEU A 77 5.04 -11.15 3.16
CA LEU A 77 4.39 -11.36 1.86
C LEU A 77 4.55 -12.81 1.37
N LYS A 78 5.73 -13.41 1.55
CA LYS A 78 6.00 -14.84 1.23
C LYS A 78 5.16 -15.78 2.10
N LEU A 79 5.12 -15.54 3.42
CA LEU A 79 4.29 -16.30 4.36
C LEU A 79 2.81 -16.30 3.97
N ASN A 80 2.33 -15.20 3.37
CA ASN A 80 0.96 -15.06 2.90
C ASN A 80 0.75 -15.44 1.42
N LYS A 81 1.76 -16.01 0.76
CA LYS A 81 1.73 -16.45 -0.66
C LYS A 81 1.35 -15.33 -1.64
N VAL A 82 1.76 -14.11 -1.34
CA VAL A 82 1.57 -12.94 -2.21
C VAL A 82 2.74 -12.79 -3.19
N LEU A 83 3.92 -13.27 -2.77
CA LEU A 83 5.19 -13.22 -3.46
C LEU A 83 5.73 -14.64 -3.65
#